data_AF-A0A150WQM1-F1
#
_entry.id   AF-A0A150WQM1-F1
#
_cell.length_a   1.000
_cell.length_b   1.000
_cell.length_c   1.000
_cell.angle_alpha   90.00
_cell.angle_beta   90.00
_cell.angle_gamma   90.00
#
_symmetry.space_group_name_H-M   'P 1'
#
loop_
_entity.id
_entity.type
_entity.pdbx_description
1 polymer ?
#
loop_
_entity_poly.entity_id
_entity_poly.type
_entity_poly.pdbx_seq_one_letter_code
_entity_poly.pdbx_strand_id
1 'polypeptide(L)'
;MLKLVLVAALSLSASAFAKTFNYEVESLMVEAALEKCTLPTDANFKLENVSIQEIAVDQGIHDYVYTAVFAVSYLGNDEQTIVNKQVRVKIKKYQVSNPAFNPYELLSVTSTDSRICN
;
A
#
# COMPACT_ATOMS: atom_id res chain seq x y z
N MET A 1 5.38 -50.11 -5.30
CA MET A 1 5.38 -48.95 -6.21
C MET A 1 5.28 -47.69 -5.35
N LEU A 2 6.43 -47.03 -5.14
CA LEU A 2 6.57 -45.88 -4.25
C LEU A 2 6.14 -44.62 -5.01
N LYS A 3 4.94 -44.08 -4.73
CA LYS A 3 4.52 -42.78 -5.28
C LYS A 3 5.18 -41.67 -4.47
N LEU A 4 6.30 -41.19 -5.00
CA LEU A 4 6.94 -39.95 -4.62
C LEU A 4 6.00 -38.79 -5.02
N VAL A 5 5.17 -38.30 -4.10
CA VAL A 5 4.45 -37.04 -4.32
C VAL A 5 5.37 -35.93 -3.85
N LEU A 6 6.05 -35.34 -4.83
CA LEU A 6 6.95 -34.21 -4.70
C LEU A 6 6.17 -33.01 -4.14
N VAL A 7 6.46 -32.64 -2.89
CA VAL A 7 6.04 -31.38 -2.28
C VAL A 7 6.83 -30.27 -2.96
N ALA A 8 6.29 -29.67 -4.01
CA ALA A 8 6.85 -28.45 -4.59
C ALA A 8 6.44 -27.24 -3.75
N ALA A 9 7.09 -27.08 -2.60
CA ALA A 9 7.13 -25.80 -1.90
C ALA A 9 7.97 -24.82 -2.74
N LEU A 10 7.32 -24.05 -3.60
CA LEU A 10 7.93 -22.87 -4.24
C LEU A 10 7.93 -21.71 -3.24
N SER A 11 8.74 -21.86 -2.20
CA SER A 11 9.26 -20.72 -1.45
C SER A 11 10.54 -20.24 -2.11
N LEU A 12 10.72 -18.92 -2.15
CA LEU A 12 11.91 -18.13 -2.53
C LEU A 12 11.83 -17.42 -3.88
N SER A 13 11.35 -16.18 -3.84
CA SER A 13 12.09 -15.03 -4.37
C SER A 13 11.63 -13.72 -3.72
N ALA A 14 11.86 -13.60 -2.42
CA ALA A 14 11.91 -12.31 -1.73
C ALA A 14 13.21 -11.58 -2.10
N SER A 15 13.29 -11.02 -3.32
CA SER A 15 14.39 -10.13 -3.74
C SER A 15 14.09 -9.42 -5.07
N ALA A 16 12.87 -8.91 -5.21
CA ALA A 16 12.52 -7.90 -6.22
C ALA A 16 11.80 -6.70 -5.58
N PHE A 17 12.26 -6.29 -4.39
CA PHE A 17 11.83 -5.08 -3.68
C PHE A 17 12.37 -3.81 -4.41
N ALA A 18 12.08 -3.65 -5.70
CA ALA A 18 12.31 -2.42 -6.47
C ALA A 18 11.88 -2.57 -7.94
N LYS A 19 10.78 -3.27 -8.24
CA LYS A 19 10.01 -2.85 -9.42
C LYS A 19 9.28 -1.59 -9.00
N THR A 20 10.01 -0.47 -9.08
CA THR A 20 9.60 0.93 -8.92
C THR A 20 8.11 1.03 -8.60
N PHE A 21 7.78 1.06 -7.30
CA PHE A 21 6.45 1.43 -6.90
C PHE A 21 6.18 2.79 -7.56
N ASN A 22 5.08 2.88 -8.31
CA ASN A 22 4.82 4.07 -9.12
C ASN A 22 4.76 5.27 -8.17
N TYR A 23 5.69 6.21 -8.32
CA TYR A 23 5.80 7.41 -7.47
C TYR A 23 4.47 8.17 -7.39
N GLU A 24 3.70 8.17 -8.48
CA GLU A 24 2.35 8.73 -8.50
C GLU A 24 1.41 8.02 -7.51
N VAL A 25 1.40 6.68 -7.51
CA VAL A 25 0.59 5.88 -6.59
C VAL A 25 1.07 6.05 -5.16
N GLU A 26 2.38 6.15 -4.94
CA GLU A 26 2.95 6.43 -3.62
C GLU A 26 2.48 7.77 -3.07
N SER A 27 2.60 8.85 -3.86
CA SER A 27 2.15 10.18 -3.46
C SER A 27 0.67 10.18 -3.10
N LEU A 28 -0.17 9.58 -3.96
CA LEU A 28 -1.61 9.47 -3.71
C LEU A 28 -1.93 8.71 -2.42
N MET A 29 -1.16 7.66 -2.11
CA MET A 29 -1.35 6.90 -0.88
C MET A 29 -0.92 7.69 0.37
N VAL A 30 0.18 8.43 0.29
CA VAL A 30 0.64 9.30 1.38
C VAL A 30 -0.36 10.43 1.62
N GLU A 31 -0.85 11.07 0.56
CA GLU A 31 -1.90 12.09 0.64
C GLU A 31 -3.18 11.55 1.26
N ALA A 32 -3.63 10.36 0.83
CA ALA A 32 -4.79 9.70 1.43
C ALA A 32 -4.58 9.38 2.93
N ALA A 33 -3.36 8.99 3.33
CA ALA A 33 -3.04 8.77 4.73
C ALA A 33 -3.10 10.06 5.55
N LEU A 34 -2.56 11.16 5.03
CA LEU A 34 -2.62 12.48 5.68
C LEU A 34 -4.06 13.01 5.76
N GLU A 35 -4.91 12.71 4.78
CA GLU A 35 -6.32 13.15 4.77
C GLU A 35 -7.19 12.33 5.74
N LYS A 36 -6.98 11.01 5.79
CA LYS A 36 -7.86 10.08 6.54
C LYS A 36 -7.35 9.73 7.94
N CYS A 37 -6.08 9.91 8.23
CA CYS A 37 -5.50 9.64 9.55
C CYS A 37 -5.22 10.93 10.32
N THR A 38 -5.22 10.84 11.65
CA THR A 38 -4.76 11.93 12.54
C THR A 38 -3.23 11.94 12.58
N LEU A 39 -2.62 12.44 11.50
CA LEU A 39 -1.17 12.56 11.34
C LEU A 39 -0.81 14.03 11.09
N PRO A 40 0.33 14.51 11.60
CA PRO A 40 0.79 15.85 11.28
C PRO A 40 1.36 15.88 9.86
N THR A 41 1.33 17.06 9.23
CA THR A 41 1.75 17.25 7.83
C THR A 41 3.25 17.09 7.61
N ASP A 42 4.05 17.18 8.68
CA ASP A 42 5.50 16.97 8.68
C ASP A 42 5.89 15.52 9.01
N ALA A 43 4.91 14.62 9.14
CA ALA A 43 5.18 13.21 9.37
C ALA A 43 6.02 12.62 8.22
N ASN A 44 7.04 11.87 8.60
CA ASN A 44 7.91 11.18 7.66
C ASN A 44 7.32 9.81 7.30
N PHE A 45 7.11 9.55 6.02
CA PHE A 45 6.60 8.30 5.49
C PHE A 45 7.72 7.49 4.87
N LYS A 46 7.89 6.26 5.33
CA LYS A 46 8.80 5.29 4.74
C LYS A 46 8.01 4.05 4.32
N LEU A 47 8.01 3.75 3.03
CA LEU A 47 7.42 2.52 2.51
C LEU A 47 8.17 1.30 3.07
N GLU A 48 7.46 0.45 3.82
CA GLU A 48 8.00 -0.80 4.37
C GLU A 48 7.65 -2.01 3.51
N ASN A 49 6.43 -2.04 2.97
CA ASN A 49 5.96 -3.16 2.19
C ASN A 49 4.95 -2.70 1.13
N VAL A 50 4.96 -3.36 -0.02
CA VAL A 50 4.00 -3.16 -1.09
C VAL A 50 3.59 -4.50 -1.69
N SER A 51 2.31 -4.67 -1.92
CA SER A 51 1.75 -5.79 -2.70
C SER A 51 0.83 -5.26 -3.77
N ILE A 52 0.94 -5.82 -4.97
CA ILE A 52 0.11 -5.47 -6.12
C ILE A 52 -0.67 -6.72 -6.51
N GLN A 53 -2.00 -6.60 -6.56
CA GLN A 53 -2.89 -7.66 -7.02
C GLN A 53 -3.52 -7.24 -8.33
N GLU A 54 -3.37 -8.08 -9.36
CA GLU A 54 -4.04 -7.92 -10.64
C GLU A 54 -5.43 -8.58 -10.58
N ILE A 55 -6.45 -7.88 -11.06
CA ILE A 55 -7.84 -8.33 -11.07
C ILE A 55 -8.34 -8.28 -12.51
N ALA A 56 -8.56 -9.45 -13.11
CA ALA A 56 -9.18 -9.53 -14.42
C ALA A 56 -10.65 -9.07 -14.33
N VAL A 57 -11.03 -8.12 -15.18
CA VAL A 57 -12.38 -7.53 -15.20
C VAL A 57 -13.18 -8.02 -16.40
N ASP A 58 -12.58 -7.95 -17.59
CA ASP A 58 -13.13 -8.45 -18.85
C ASP A 58 -11.98 -8.79 -19.80
N GLN A 59 -12.25 -9.44 -20.94
CA GLN A 59 -11.28 -9.98 -21.91
C GLN A 59 -10.06 -9.07 -22.17
N GLY A 60 -8.96 -9.33 -21.46
CA GLY A 60 -7.69 -8.61 -21.59
C GLY A 60 -7.59 -7.27 -20.83
N ILE A 61 -8.61 -6.93 -20.03
CA ILE A 61 -8.64 -5.78 -19.12
C ILE A 61 -8.43 -6.26 -17.69
N HIS A 62 -7.47 -5.65 -17.03
CA HIS A 62 -6.92 -5.97 -15.73
C HIS A 62 -6.83 -4.70 -14.87
N ASP A 63 -7.62 -4.62 -13.82
CA ASP A 63 -7.43 -3.60 -12.79
C ASP A 63 -6.30 -4.01 -11.84
N TYR A 64 -5.72 -3.04 -11.14
CA TYR A 64 -4.66 -3.29 -10.17
C TYR A 64 -5.04 -2.76 -8.80
N VAL A 65 -4.96 -3.59 -7.77
CA VAL A 65 -5.08 -3.16 -6.37
C VAL A 65 -3.69 -3.10 -5.75
N TYR A 66 -3.29 -1.90 -5.40
CA TYR A 66 -2.06 -1.63 -4.67
C TYR A 66 -2.38 -1.60 -3.18
N THR A 67 -1.62 -2.34 -2.37
CA THR A 67 -1.62 -2.23 -0.92
C THR A 67 -0.22 -1.86 -0.47
N ALA A 68 -0.07 -0.70 0.15
CA ALA A 68 1.19 -0.26 0.74
C ALA A 68 1.08 -0.19 2.26
N VAL A 69 2.18 -0.50 2.94
CA VAL A 69 2.36 -0.30 4.38
C VAL A 69 3.49 0.69 4.56
N PHE A 70 3.19 1.82 5.19
CA PHE A 70 4.13 2.88 5.52
C PHE A 70 4.43 2.84 7.01
N ALA A 71 5.72 2.84 7.36
CA ALA A 71 6.15 3.33 8.66
C ALA A 71 6.06 4.85 8.64
N VAL A 72 5.39 5.40 9.64
CA VAL A 72 5.17 6.84 9.79
C VAL A 72 5.83 7.28 11.10
N SER A 73 6.70 8.28 11.03
CA SER A 73 7.33 8.87 12.21
C SER A 73 7.13 10.38 12.28
N TYR A 74 6.81 10.88 13.46
CA TYR A 74 6.61 12.31 13.71
C TYR A 74 6.93 12.67 15.17
N LEU A 75 7.11 13.96 15.46
CA LEU A 75 7.26 14.44 16.83
C LEU A 75 5.90 14.46 17.53
N GLY A 76 5.85 13.92 18.74
CA GLY A 76 4.68 14.01 19.60
C GLY A 76 4.42 15.44 20.07
N ASN A 77 3.27 15.66 20.71
CA ASN A 77 2.86 16.98 21.22
C ASN A 77 3.82 17.59 22.25
N ASP A 78 4.71 16.78 22.84
CA ASP A 78 5.75 17.23 23.76
C ASP A 78 7.03 17.70 23.05
N GLU A 79 7.06 17.63 21.71
CA GLU A 79 8.17 18.00 20.81
C GLU A 79 9.49 17.26 21.08
N GLN A 80 9.48 16.21 21.90
CA GLN A 80 10.68 15.46 22.30
C GLN A 80 10.55 13.97 22.01
N THR A 81 9.33 13.44 22.04
CA THR A 81 9.06 12.02 21.82
C THR A 81 8.83 11.75 20.34
N ILE A 82 9.63 10.85 19.75
CA ILE A 82 9.35 10.35 18.40
C ILE A 82 8.23 9.32 18.49
N VAL A 83 7.11 9.61 17.84
CA VAL A 83 5.98 8.70 17.69
C VAL A 83 6.16 7.92 16.40
N ASN A 84 6.14 6.59 16.49
CA ASN A 84 6.19 5.70 15.35
C ASN A 84 4.85 4.96 15.20
N LYS A 85 4.32 4.95 13.98
CA LYS A 85 3.07 4.29 13.61
C LYS A 85 3.23 3.53 12.31
N GLN A 86 2.25 2.67 12.02
CA GLN A 86 2.11 2.05 10.71
C GLN A 86 0.76 2.41 10.12
N VAL A 87 0.77 2.78 8.85
CA VAL A 87 -0.44 3.05 8.08
C VAL A 87 -0.42 2.17 6.85
N ARG A 88 -1.54 1.46 6.64
CA ARG A 88 -1.78 0.66 5.45
C ARG A 88 -2.79 1.36 4.57
N VAL A 89 -2.42 1.58 3.32
CA VAL A 89 -3.28 2.21 2.33
C VAL A 89 -3.55 1.22 1.20
N LYS A 90 -4.79 1.18 0.74
CA LYS A 90 -5.22 0.39 -0.42
C LYS A 90 -5.86 1.28 -1.46
N ILE A 91 -5.34 1.24 -2.68
CA ILE A 91 -5.88 1.98 -3.83
C ILE A 91 -6.07 1.00 -4.98
N LYS A 92 -7.20 1.13 -5.68
CA LYS A 92 -7.46 0.46 -6.95
C LYS A 92 -7.12 1.41 -8.09
N LYS A 93 -6.39 0.92 -9.09
CA LYS A 93 -6.17 1.58 -10.37
C LYS A 93 -6.97 0.86 -11.45
N TYR A 94 -7.80 1.61 -12.15
CA TYR A 94 -8.55 1.14 -13.30
C TYR A 94 -7.67 1.14 -14.56
N GLN A 95 -7.62 0.04 -15.32
CA GLN A 95 -6.85 0.03 -16.58
C GLN A 95 -7.54 0.85 -17.67
N VAL A 96 -8.86 0.79 -17.76
CA VAL A 96 -9.63 1.62 -18.70
C VAL A 96 -10.02 2.91 -17.98
N SER A 97 -9.09 3.86 -17.95
CA SER A 97 -9.36 5.19 -17.42
C SER A 97 -9.86 6.12 -18.51
N ASN A 98 -11.09 6.62 -18.38
CA ASN A 98 -11.48 7.80 -19.14
C ASN A 98 -10.64 8.99 -18.65
N PRO A 99 -9.89 9.71 -19.50
CA PRO A 99 -9.01 10.80 -19.09
C PRO A 99 -9.73 11.97 -18.39
N ALA A 100 -11.06 12.03 -18.46
CA ALA A 100 -11.86 12.97 -17.68
C ALA A 100 -12.03 12.58 -16.19
N PHE A 101 -11.59 11.38 -15.78
CA PHE A 101 -11.78 10.85 -14.43
C PHE A 101 -10.45 10.38 -13.83
N ASN A 102 -10.33 10.54 -12.51
CA ASN A 102 -9.20 9.98 -11.77
C ASN A 102 -9.22 8.45 -11.89
N PRO A 103 -8.15 7.81 -12.41
CA PRO A 103 -8.10 6.35 -12.57
C PRO A 103 -7.91 5.61 -11.25
N TYR A 104 -7.81 6.32 -10.13
CA TYR A 104 -7.55 5.77 -8.81
C TYR A 104 -8.78 5.88 -7.91
N GLU A 105 -9.08 4.80 -7.20
CA GLU A 105 -10.08 4.75 -6.14
C GLU A 105 -9.42 4.35 -4.83
N LEU A 106 -9.61 5.17 -3.80
CA LEU A 106 -9.19 4.83 -2.44
C LEU A 106 -10.13 3.77 -1.86
N LEU A 107 -9.58 2.59 -1.58
CA LEU A 107 -10.36 1.48 -1.00
C LEU A 107 -10.35 1.50 0.54
N SER A 108 -9.20 1.78 1.15
CA SER A 108 -9.08 1.84 2.62
C SER A 108 -7.80 2.53 3.07
N VAL A 109 -7.86 3.19 4.23
CA VAL A 109 -6.70 3.68 4.99
C VAL A 109 -6.84 3.20 6.42
N THR A 110 -5.95 2.34 6.88
CA THR A 110 -6.06 1.69 8.20
C THR A 110 -4.74 1.79 8.96
N SER A 111 -4.78 1.81 10.29
CA SER A 111 -3.60 1.69 11.13
C SER A 111 -3.75 0.54 12.12
N THR A 112 -2.62 0.00 12.61
CA THR A 112 -2.63 -0.89 13.78
C THR A 112 -3.09 -0.15 15.04
N ASP A 113 -2.99 1.18 15.06
CA ASP A 113 -3.51 2.04 16.11
C ASP A 113 -4.78 2.75 15.61
N SER A 114 -5.96 2.23 16.02
CA SER A 114 -7.27 2.80 15.67
C SER A 114 -7.46 4.28 16.05
N ARG A 115 -6.61 4.83 16.93
CA ARG A 115 -6.63 6.26 17.26
C ARG A 115 -6.06 7.13 16.14
N ILE A 116 -5.31 6.53 15.21
CA ILE A 116 -4.68 7.21 14.09
C ILE A 116 -5.60 7.15 12.86
N CYS A 117 -6.06 5.98 12.47
CA CYS A 117 -7.07 5.79 11.43
C CYS A 117 -7.82 4.47 11.61
N ASN A 118 -9.08 4.46 11.15
CA ASN A 118 -10.00 3.32 11.23
C ASN A 118 -9.89 2.41 10.01
#